data_AF-A0A9D9Q2N2-F1
#
_entry.id   AF-A0A9D9Q2N2-F1
#
_cell.length_a   1.000
_cell.length_b   1.000
_cell.length_c   1.000
_cell.angle_alpha   90.00
_cell.angle_beta   90.00
_cell.angle_gamma   90.00
#
_symmetry.space_group_name_H-M   'P 1'
#
loop_
_entity.id
_entity.type
_entity.pdbx_description
1 polymer ?
#
loop_
_entity_poly.entity_id
_entity_poly.type
_entity_poly.pdbx_seq_one_letter_code
_entity_poly.pdbx_strand_id
1 'polypeptide(L)'
;EQRRDFVYVKDIVNVNMWCFENPKISGIFNAGTGRAHSYNDAAAAVIKAMGKGSITYIDFPEVLRGKYQFYTQSDNEKLLKAGYDKGFYDFNKAVKEYVALLNEGGYFKY
;
A
#
# COMPACT_ATOMS: atom_id res chain seq x y z
N GLU A 1 -3.55 -9.41 15.47
CA GLU A 1 -2.77 -8.95 14.31
C GLU A 1 -3.19 -7.53 13.94
N GLN A 2 -2.22 -6.68 13.58
CA GLN A 2 -2.48 -5.33 13.09
C GLN A 2 -2.69 -5.40 11.57
N ARG A 3 -3.63 -4.62 11.03
CA ARG A 3 -3.94 -4.62 9.60
C ARG A 3 -3.86 -3.21 9.01
N ARG A 4 -3.41 -3.14 7.77
CA ARG A 4 -3.30 -1.90 7.02
C ARG A 4 -3.81 -2.09 5.60
N ASP A 5 -4.39 -1.03 5.07
CA ASP A 5 -4.52 -0.84 3.63
C ASP A 5 -3.15 -0.45 3.06
N PHE A 6 -2.47 -1.42 2.43
CA PHE A 6 -1.19 -1.20 1.79
C PHE A 6 -1.43 -0.79 0.33
N VAL A 7 -1.02 0.41 -0.02
CA VAL A 7 -1.17 0.96 -1.38
C VAL A 7 0.18 1.01 -2.08
N TYR A 8 0.22 0.58 -3.35
CA TYR A 8 1.44 0.64 -4.14
C TYR A 8 1.67 2.04 -4.69
N VAL A 9 2.93 2.48 -4.74
CA VAL A 9 3.26 3.86 -5.16
C VAL A 9 2.77 4.19 -6.57
N LYS A 10 2.74 3.20 -7.47
CA LYS A 10 2.20 3.40 -8.83
C LYS A 10 0.71 3.78 -8.82
N ASP A 11 -0.08 3.25 -7.89
CA ASP A 11 -1.49 3.63 -7.75
C ASP A 11 -1.63 5.07 -7.27
N ILE A 12 -0.80 5.49 -6.32
CA ILE A 12 -0.82 6.88 -5.85
C ILE A 12 -0.43 7.84 -6.97
N VAL A 13 0.57 7.49 -7.79
CA VAL A 13 0.92 8.28 -8.98
C VAL A 13 -0.26 8.32 -9.96
N ASN A 14 -0.92 7.19 -10.23
CA ASN A 14 -2.09 7.14 -11.12
C ASN A 14 -3.24 8.04 -10.65
N VAL A 15 -3.55 8.04 -9.35
CA VAL A 15 -4.57 8.92 -8.76
C VAL A 15 -4.18 10.39 -8.91
N ASN A 16 -2.93 10.75 -8.63
CA ASN A 16 -2.45 12.13 -8.78
C ASN A 16 -2.51 12.59 -10.25
N MET A 17 -2.05 11.76 -11.18
CA MET A 17 -2.11 12.08 -12.62
C MET A 17 -3.55 12.20 -13.12
N TRP A 18 -4.46 11.35 -12.64
CA TRP A 18 -5.88 11.47 -12.97
C TRP A 18 -6.47 12.79 -12.44
N CYS A 19 -6.16 13.19 -11.20
CA CYS A 19 -6.58 14.50 -10.68
C CYS A 19 -6.01 15.66 -11.50
N PHE A 20 -4.75 15.56 -11.92
CA PHE A 20 -4.08 16.55 -12.77
C PHE A 20 -4.75 16.68 -14.15
N GLU A 21 -5.15 15.55 -14.75
CA GLU A 21 -5.86 15.50 -16.04
C GLU A 21 -7.32 16.00 -15.94
N ASN A 22 -7.89 16.06 -14.73
CA ASN A 22 -9.29 16.43 -14.47
C ASN A 22 -9.40 17.67 -13.56
N PRO A 23 -8.97 18.87 -14.02
CA PRO A 23 -8.86 20.07 -13.17
C PRO A 23 -10.19 20.61 -12.61
N LYS A 24 -11.33 20.13 -13.14
CA LYS A 24 -12.67 20.47 -12.62
C LYS A 24 -13.05 19.66 -11.38
N ILE A 25 -12.37 18.55 -11.13
CA ILE A 25 -12.60 17.72 -9.95
C ILE A 25 -11.79 18.29 -8.79
N SER A 26 -12.46 18.59 -7.68
CA SER A 26 -11.84 19.10 -6.47
C SER A 26 -12.46 18.47 -5.24
N GLY A 27 -11.66 18.26 -4.20
CA GLY A 27 -12.10 17.70 -2.93
C GLY A 27 -11.02 16.89 -2.24
N ILE A 28 -11.40 16.31 -1.10
CA ILE A 28 -10.56 15.40 -0.32
C ILE A 28 -11.01 13.98 -0.62
N PHE A 29 -10.08 13.13 -1.05
CA PHE A 29 -10.30 11.73 -1.41
C PHE A 29 -9.35 10.83 -0.63
N ASN A 30 -9.82 9.66 -0.20
CA ASN A 30 -8.91 8.61 0.26
C ASN A 30 -8.25 7.96 -0.96
N ALA A 31 -6.98 7.57 -0.80
CA ALA A 31 -6.22 6.86 -1.82
C ALA A 31 -5.60 5.60 -1.20
N GLY A 32 -6.37 4.51 -1.21
CA GLY A 32 -5.95 3.18 -0.77
C GLY A 32 -6.65 2.10 -1.58
N THR A 33 -6.29 0.84 -1.41
CA THR A 33 -6.85 -0.26 -2.19
C THR A 33 -8.29 -0.61 -1.80
N GLY A 34 -8.70 -0.17 -0.61
CA GLY A 34 -9.97 -0.56 0.01
C GLY A 34 -9.95 -1.96 0.60
N ARG A 35 -8.77 -2.58 0.70
CA ARG A 35 -8.57 -3.92 1.26
C ARG A 35 -7.48 -3.89 2.31
N ALA A 36 -7.82 -4.29 3.53
CA ALA A 36 -6.85 -4.40 4.61
C ALA A 36 -6.12 -5.75 4.59
N HIS A 37 -4.80 -5.73 4.67
CA HIS A 37 -3.94 -6.90 4.86
C HIS A 37 -3.24 -6.82 6.22
N SER A 38 -2.92 -7.96 6.82
CA SER A 38 -2.13 -7.99 8.04
C SER A 38 -0.64 -7.75 7.75
N TYR A 39 0.14 -7.37 8.78
CA TYR A 39 1.59 -7.37 8.66
C TYR A 39 2.17 -8.77 8.39
N ASN A 40 1.48 -9.82 8.86
CA ASN A 40 1.84 -11.20 8.55
C ASN A 40 1.65 -11.51 7.07
N ASP A 41 0.58 -11.04 6.44
CA ASP A 41 0.38 -11.16 4.98
C ASP A 41 1.50 -10.44 4.21
N ALA A 42 1.89 -9.24 4.66
CA ALA A 42 2.99 -8.49 4.06
C ALA A 42 4.33 -9.22 4.20
N ALA A 43 4.66 -9.72 5.39
CA ALA A 43 5.87 -10.50 5.63
C ALA A 43 5.89 -11.78 4.79
N ALA A 44 4.77 -12.51 4.73
CA ALA A 44 4.63 -13.71 3.91
C ALA A 44 4.79 -13.42 2.40
N ALA A 45 4.22 -12.32 1.91
CA ALA A 45 4.37 -11.90 0.52
C ALA A 45 5.83 -11.56 0.17
N VAL A 46 6.55 -10.88 1.06
CA VAL A 46 7.99 -10.58 0.90
C VAL A 46 8.82 -11.87 0.92
N ILE A 47 8.61 -12.75 1.90
CA ILE A 47 9.32 -14.04 2.00
C ILE A 47 9.09 -14.87 0.73
N LYS A 48 7.85 -14.91 0.23
CA LYS A 48 7.51 -15.60 -1.02
C LYS A 48 8.22 -14.98 -2.22
N ALA A 49 8.29 -13.65 -2.30
CA ALA A 49 8.98 -12.95 -3.39
C ALA A 49 10.51 -13.16 -3.35
N MET A 50 11.10 -13.25 -2.17
CA MET A 50 12.54 -13.53 -1.97
C MET A 50 12.89 -15.02 -2.08
N GLY A 51 11.89 -15.91 -1.98
CA GLY A 51 12.06 -17.36 -1.99
C GLY A 51 12.59 -17.97 -0.68
N LYS A 52 12.88 -17.16 0.33
CA LYS A 52 13.37 -17.59 1.65
C LYS A 52 13.12 -16.54 2.73
N GLY A 53 13.03 -16.99 3.98
CA GLY A 53 12.91 -16.13 5.16
C GLY A 53 12.03 -16.75 6.25
N SER A 54 12.05 -16.14 7.43
CA SER A 54 11.22 -16.53 8.58
C SER A 54 10.70 -15.28 9.29
N ILE A 55 9.56 -15.41 9.95
CA ILE A 55 8.95 -14.31 10.73
C ILE A 55 9.44 -14.43 12.17
N THR A 56 9.94 -13.33 12.73
CA THR A 56 10.25 -13.20 14.16
C THR A 56 9.45 -12.04 14.73
N TYR A 57 8.85 -12.26 15.90
CA TYR A 57 8.07 -11.25 16.60
C TYR A 57 8.95 -10.53 17.63
N ILE A 58 8.72 -9.24 17.78
CA ILE A 58 9.34 -8.40 18.82
C ILE A 58 8.25 -7.82 19.70
N ASP A 59 8.60 -7.46 20.93
CA ASP A 59 7.67 -6.78 21.83
C ASP A 59 7.22 -5.44 21.24
N PHE A 60 5.96 -5.11 21.48
CA PHE A 60 5.38 -3.87 20.97
C PHE A 60 6.05 -2.66 21.66
N PRO A 61 6.61 -1.70 20.91
CA PRO A 61 7.29 -0.55 21.51
C PRO A 61 6.36 0.28 22.40
N GLU A 62 6.73 0.52 23.66
CA GLU A 62 5.87 1.24 24.61
C GLU A 62 5.54 2.67 24.15
N VAL A 63 6.48 3.34 23.48
CA VAL A 63 6.33 4.70 22.95
C VAL A 63 5.22 4.83 21.91
N LEU A 64 4.81 3.73 21.27
CA LEU A 64 3.72 3.70 20.30
C LEU A 64 2.36 3.41 20.93
N ARG A 65 2.31 3.06 22.23
CA ARG A 65 1.06 2.74 22.93
C ARG A 65 0.15 3.98 22.95
N GLY A 66 -1.10 3.82 22.50
CA GLY A 66 -2.08 4.90 22.36
C GLY A 66 -1.91 5.81 21.14
N LYS A 67 -0.80 5.71 20.39
CA LYS A 67 -0.55 6.47 19.15
C LYS A 67 -0.55 5.60 17.89
N TYR A 68 -0.74 4.29 18.07
CA TYR A 68 -0.69 3.31 16.99
C TYR A 68 -2.08 2.95 16.51
N GLN A 69 -2.27 3.05 15.20
CA GLN A 69 -3.49 2.60 14.55
C GLN A 69 -3.41 1.10 14.23
N PHE A 70 -4.29 0.32 14.85
CA PHE A 70 -4.34 -1.13 14.70
C PHE A 70 -4.97 -1.59 13.37
N TYR A 71 -5.81 -0.75 12.76
CA TYR A 71 -6.57 -1.08 11.56
C TYR A 71 -6.75 0.14 10.65
N THR A 72 -6.43 0.00 9.36
CA THR A 72 -6.84 0.91 8.29
C THR A 72 -7.49 0.13 7.15
N GLN A 73 -8.55 0.70 6.58
CA GLN A 73 -9.11 0.28 5.30
C GLN A 73 -9.68 1.53 4.62
N SER A 74 -9.21 1.84 3.41
CA SER A 74 -9.67 3.01 2.67
C SER A 74 -11.11 2.82 2.22
N ASP A 75 -11.94 3.85 2.38
CA ASP A 75 -13.20 3.94 1.65
C ASP A 75 -12.98 4.77 0.38
N ASN A 76 -13.11 4.09 -0.76
CA ASN A 76 -12.85 4.65 -2.09
C ASN A 76 -14.11 5.13 -2.80
N GLU A 77 -15.30 5.03 -2.17
CA GLU A 77 -16.57 5.36 -2.81
C GLU A 77 -16.56 6.77 -3.42
N LYS A 78 -16.00 7.75 -2.70
CA LYS A 78 -15.91 9.14 -3.16
C LYS A 78 -14.98 9.31 -4.37
N LEU A 79 -13.86 8.60 -4.40
CA LEU A 79 -12.90 8.64 -5.51
C LEU A 79 -13.49 8.00 -6.77
N LEU A 80 -14.15 6.85 -6.61
CA LEU A 80 -14.83 6.15 -7.71
C LEU A 80 -16.00 6.98 -8.27
N LYS A 81 -16.82 7.58 -7.39
CA LYS A 81 -17.91 8.49 -7.81
C LYS A 81 -17.41 9.73 -8.54
N ALA A 82 -16.20 10.19 -8.24
CA ALA A 82 -15.58 11.31 -8.95
C ALA A 82 -15.07 10.94 -10.35
N GLY A 83 -15.00 9.63 -10.68
CA GLY A 83 -14.68 9.13 -12.02
C GLY A 83 -13.33 8.45 -12.17
N TYR A 84 -12.61 8.15 -11.07
CA TYR A 84 -11.38 7.37 -11.15
C TYR A 84 -11.68 5.89 -11.42
N ASP A 85 -11.14 5.32 -12.49
CA ASP A 85 -11.46 3.99 -13.00
C ASP A 85 -10.25 3.05 -13.16
N LYS A 86 -9.02 3.55 -12.96
CA LYS A 86 -7.78 2.78 -13.14
C LYS A 86 -7.58 1.65 -12.12
N GLY A 87 -8.38 1.61 -11.06
CA GLY A 87 -8.31 0.60 -10.00
C GLY A 87 -7.04 0.71 -9.13
N PHE A 88 -6.73 -0.39 -8.43
CA PHE A 88 -5.57 -0.52 -7.56
C PHE A 88 -4.87 -1.87 -7.82
N TYR A 89 -3.56 -1.92 -7.62
CA TYR A 89 -2.78 -3.14 -7.83
C TYR A 89 -3.19 -4.25 -6.86
N ASP A 90 -3.07 -5.50 -7.32
CA ASP A 90 -3.11 -6.66 -6.43
C ASP A 90 -1.92 -6.63 -5.48
N PHE A 91 -2.19 -6.86 -4.20
CA PHE A 91 -1.21 -6.78 -3.12
C PHE A 91 0.01 -7.68 -3.36
N ASN A 92 -0.20 -8.96 -3.71
CA ASN A 92 0.90 -9.90 -3.91
C ASN A 92 1.72 -9.55 -5.14
N LYS A 93 1.08 -9.09 -6.22
CA LYS A 93 1.77 -8.62 -7.43
C LYS A 93 2.62 -7.37 -7.12
N ALA A 94 2.07 -6.40 -6.40
CA ALA A 94 2.77 -5.18 -6.02
C ALA A 94 4.01 -5.48 -5.15
N VAL A 95 3.86 -6.32 -4.12
CA VAL A 95 4.99 -6.72 -3.27
C VAL A 95 6.06 -7.44 -4.08
N LYS A 96 5.67 -8.38 -4.95
CA LYS A 96 6.63 -9.10 -5.81
C LYS A 96 7.41 -8.15 -6.72
N GLU A 97 6.71 -7.23 -7.38
CA GLU A 97 7.34 -6.23 -8.25
C GLU A 97 8.30 -5.33 -7.48
N TYR A 98 7.89 -4.86 -6.30
CA TYR A 98 8.72 -3.99 -5.48
C TYR A 98 9.97 -4.69 -4.95
N VAL A 99 9.87 -5.95 -4.51
CA VAL A 99 11.03 -6.75 -4.11
C VAL A 99 11.99 -6.97 -5.28
N ALA A 100 11.48 -7.24 -6.48
CA ALA A 100 12.32 -7.37 -7.67
C ALA A 100 13.09 -6.07 -7.97
N LEU A 101 12.41 -4.91 -7.90
CA LEU A 101 13.04 -3.61 -8.06
C LEU A 101 14.15 -3.37 -7.02
N LEU A 102 13.91 -3.70 -5.74
CA LEU A 102 14.92 -3.55 -4.69
C LEU A 102 16.15 -4.43 -4.95
N ASN A 103 15.97 -5.65 -5.46
CA ASN A 103 17.08 -6.52 -5.83
C ASN A 103 17.92 -5.97 -7.00
N GLU A 104 17.33 -5.14 -7.85
CA GLU A 104 18.01 -4.48 -8.97
C GLU A 104 18.70 -3.15 -8.59
N GLY A 105 18.69 -2.78 -7.30
CA GLY A 105 19.28 -1.55 -6.78
C GLY A 105 18.27 -0.47 -6.40
N GLY A 106 16.97 -0.76 -6.46
CA GLY A 106 15.91 0.19 -6.11
C GLY A 106 15.67 1.28 -7.16
N TYR A 107 14.98 2.35 -6.76
CA TYR A 107 14.66 3.47 -7.66
C TYR A 107 15.86 4.37 -7.99
N PHE A 108 16.88 4.40 -7.12
CA PHE A 108 18.08 5.20 -7.28
C PHE A 108 19.28 4.28 -7.39
N LYS A 109 19.97 4.32 -8.53
CA LYS A 109 21.29 3.71 -8.69
C LYS A 109 22.33 4.80 -8.48
N TYR A 110 23.09 4.69 -7.40
CA TYR A 110 24.22 5.58 -7.10
C TYR A 110 25.47 5.11 -7.85
#